data_AF-A0A7R9Z601-F1
#
_entry.id   AF-A0A7R9Z601-F1
#
_cell.length_a   1.000
_cell.length_b   1.000
_cell.length_c   1.000
_cell.angle_alpha   90.00
_cell.angle_beta   90.00
_cell.angle_gamma   90.00
#
_symmetry.space_group_name_H-M   'P 1'
#
loop_
_entity.id
_entity.type
_entity.pdbx_description
1 polymer ?
#
loop_
_entity_poly.entity_id
_entity_poly.type
_entity_poly.pdbx_seq_one_letter_code
_entity_poly.pdbx_strand_id
1 'polypeptide(L)'
;MFSKSCNACKLISRRTLPRLPKDARLVRSATPAIQCVGRARNFSTPAEANLQRTLWDSYLASGRGGKDLFRSIDTNDDRALHSREISDFIGTVPHDGMIREEAFDALRNLAVDHRIDETEFLRWLVTATRFSGCSPKGSEVSSYEEHPLTGAQAAAKREEHQYPWNESSMSQSLRRMQYAVRGEVVMKAENLQSEGRDIIYTNIGNPHAVGQSPITYYRQVLALCDLPAECGVDHPDAEKIFPKDVIQRAKKYREAIGPSGTGAYSHSQGIPLFRQHVADFIEARDGHPSYPGNIFLTDGASSGIKTVLTGLLAGDRDAIMIPIPQYPIYSALIALLGGRQVGYELDENIGWAVTKEELRKRLIESEAQDLSVKAMAIINPGNPTGQVLNRESLETICKFCAENGIVLLADEVYQRNVYAPEKEFISAKKVAVETPGCEDLQLISFHSTSKGLIGECGRRGGYMELHNIDPYVQAQLYKLASS
;
A
#
# COMPACT_ATOMS: atom_id res chain seq x y z
N MET A 1 11.40 23.70 57.17
CA MET A 1 12.31 23.23 58.25
C MET A 1 12.94 21.92 57.77
N PHE A 2 14.28 21.89 57.76
CA PHE A 2 15.21 20.76 57.54
C PHE A 2 15.09 20.00 56.18
N SER A 3 16.03 20.11 55.21
CA SER A 3 17.46 19.70 55.16
C SER A 3 17.63 18.18 55.39
N LYS A 4 18.44 17.38 54.71
CA LYS A 4 19.60 17.57 53.81
C LYS A 4 19.94 16.20 53.18
N SER A 5 20.43 16.21 51.93
CA SER A 5 21.50 15.39 51.32
C SER A 5 22.26 14.34 52.15
N CYS A 6 22.63 13.18 51.55
CA CYS A 6 24.04 12.77 51.37
C CYS A 6 24.27 11.48 50.52
N ASN A 7 25.27 11.58 49.64
CA ASN A 7 26.21 10.61 49.03
C ASN A 7 26.37 9.18 49.61
N ALA A 8 26.69 8.19 48.76
CA ALA A 8 28.09 7.76 48.48
C ALA A 8 28.21 6.37 47.80
N CYS A 9 29.24 6.28 46.95
CA CYS A 9 29.79 5.11 46.25
C CYS A 9 30.23 3.91 47.13
N LYS A 10 30.22 2.71 46.53
CA LYS A 10 31.19 1.57 46.61
C LYS A 10 30.56 0.36 45.89
N LEU A 11 31.23 -0.62 45.26
CA LEU A 11 32.54 -0.93 44.69
C LEU A 11 32.39 -2.39 44.13
N ILE A 12 33.33 -2.89 43.33
CA ILE A 12 33.54 -4.33 42.92
C ILE A 12 32.82 -4.70 41.58
N SER A 13 33.42 -5.31 40.54
CA SER A 13 34.57 -6.22 40.46
C SER A 13 35.29 -6.15 39.10
N ARG A 14 36.62 -6.37 39.13
CA ARG A 14 37.49 -6.70 37.99
C ARG A 14 37.26 -8.15 37.56
N ARG A 15 37.19 -8.45 36.26
CA ARG A 15 37.64 -9.75 35.71
C ARG A 15 38.33 -9.60 34.36
N THR A 16 39.42 -10.36 34.28
CA THR A 16 40.55 -10.38 33.37
C THR A 16 40.33 -11.28 32.16
N LEU A 17 40.93 -10.89 31.03
CA LEU A 17 41.20 -11.70 29.83
C LEU A 17 42.11 -12.91 30.13
N PRO A 18 41.97 -14.03 29.40
CA PRO A 18 43.05 -14.99 29.23
C PRO A 18 43.62 -14.96 27.81
N ARG A 19 44.95 -14.85 27.72
CA ARG A 19 45.77 -15.25 26.56
C ARG A 19 46.10 -16.74 26.68
N LEU A 20 46.11 -17.46 25.56
CA LEU A 20 46.66 -18.82 25.44
C LEU A 20 47.92 -18.82 24.55
N PRO A 21 48.84 -19.82 24.72
CA PRO A 21 50.22 -19.74 24.27
C PRO A 21 50.49 -20.40 22.91
N LYS A 22 51.64 -20.04 22.33
CA LYS A 22 52.30 -20.67 21.18
C LYS A 22 53.08 -21.91 21.63
N ASP A 23 52.97 -23.02 20.90
CA ASP A 23 54.08 -23.78 20.28
C ASP A 23 53.66 -25.20 19.86
N ALA A 24 54.03 -25.59 18.64
CA ALA A 24 54.70 -26.85 18.28
C ALA A 24 54.40 -27.29 16.83
N ARG A 25 55.44 -27.85 16.20
CA ARG A 25 55.68 -28.01 14.76
C ARG A 25 55.19 -29.36 14.19
N LEU A 26 54.83 -29.32 12.89
CA LEU A 26 55.10 -30.25 11.77
C LEU A 26 54.98 -31.78 11.99
N VAL A 27 54.18 -32.46 11.13
CA VAL A 27 54.64 -33.46 10.14
C VAL A 27 53.66 -33.51 8.95
N ARG A 28 54.25 -33.71 7.76
CA ARG A 28 53.74 -33.67 6.38
C ARG A 28 52.99 -34.93 5.91
N SER A 29 52.08 -34.74 4.93
CA SER A 29 51.92 -35.59 3.72
C SER A 29 51.30 -34.72 2.60
N ALA A 30 52.09 -34.24 1.63
CA ALA A 30 52.39 -34.82 0.31
C ALA A 30 51.20 -34.79 -0.69
N THR A 31 50.97 -33.65 -1.37
CA THR A 31 51.09 -33.38 -2.84
C THR A 31 50.02 -33.99 -3.78
N PRO A 32 49.63 -33.36 -4.92
CA PRO A 32 50.23 -32.19 -5.56
C PRO A 32 49.29 -31.01 -5.84
N ALA A 33 49.90 -29.83 -5.82
CA ALA A 33 49.34 -28.59 -6.34
C ALA A 33 49.01 -28.74 -7.83
N ILE A 34 47.72 -28.61 -8.16
CA ILE A 34 47.34 -28.19 -9.50
C ILE A 34 47.46 -26.66 -9.51
N GLN A 35 48.60 -26.19 -9.99
CA GLN A 35 48.69 -24.89 -10.62
C GLN A 35 47.73 -24.88 -11.82
N CYS A 36 46.47 -24.48 -11.61
CA CYS A 36 45.72 -23.88 -12.68
C CYS A 36 46.05 -22.40 -12.67
N VAL A 37 47.10 -22.08 -13.42
CA VAL A 37 47.33 -20.78 -14.03
C VAL A 37 45.97 -20.23 -14.44
N GLY A 38 45.56 -19.09 -13.87
CA GLY A 38 44.47 -18.29 -14.37
C GLY A 38 44.81 -17.85 -15.79
N ARG A 39 44.57 -18.74 -16.76
CA ARG A 39 44.44 -18.37 -18.16
C ARG A 39 43.14 -17.59 -18.21
N ALA A 40 43.24 -16.27 -18.38
CA ALA A 40 42.20 -15.54 -19.06
C ALA A 40 41.88 -16.32 -20.34
N ARG A 41 40.75 -17.03 -20.35
CA ARG A 41 40.19 -17.60 -21.57
C ARG A 41 39.78 -16.39 -22.41
N ASN A 42 40.63 -16.02 -23.34
CA ASN A 42 40.22 -15.19 -24.46
C ASN A 42 39.48 -16.10 -25.43
N PHE A 43 38.42 -15.54 -26.03
CA PHE A 43 37.45 -16.16 -26.95
C PHE A 43 36.32 -16.88 -26.23
N SER A 44 35.15 -16.23 -26.21
CA SER A 44 33.89 -16.95 -26.32
C SER A 44 34.00 -17.89 -27.52
N THR A 45 33.87 -19.19 -27.27
CA THR A 45 33.91 -20.17 -28.35
C THR A 45 32.76 -19.89 -29.32
N PRO A 46 32.89 -20.23 -30.61
CA PRO A 46 31.76 -20.11 -31.55
C PRO A 46 30.49 -20.82 -31.05
N ALA A 47 30.65 -21.87 -30.24
CA ALA A 47 29.55 -22.58 -29.60
C ALA A 47 28.86 -21.74 -28.49
N GLU A 48 29.63 -21.08 -27.62
CA GLU A 48 29.10 -20.20 -26.57
C GLU A 48 28.42 -18.96 -27.16
N ALA A 49 29.02 -18.34 -28.19
CA ALA A 49 28.42 -17.22 -28.90
C ALA A 49 27.09 -17.60 -29.58
N ASN A 50 27.01 -18.79 -30.19
CA ASN A 50 25.76 -19.30 -30.77
C ASN A 50 24.71 -19.61 -29.71
N LEU A 51 25.10 -20.12 -28.55
CA LEU A 51 24.18 -20.38 -27.44
C LEU A 51 23.61 -19.06 -26.88
N GLN A 52 24.45 -18.07 -26.63
CA GLN A 52 24.04 -16.74 -26.18
C GLN A 52 23.07 -16.09 -27.16
N ARG A 53 23.37 -16.15 -28.48
CA ARG A 53 22.46 -15.66 -29.52
C ARG A 53 21.13 -16.40 -29.54
N THR A 54 21.15 -17.72 -29.42
CA THR A 54 19.91 -18.52 -29.41
C THR A 54 19.03 -18.19 -28.21
N LEU A 55 19.63 -18.04 -27.02
CA LEU A 55 18.93 -17.66 -25.80
C LEU A 55 18.42 -16.22 -25.85
N TRP A 56 19.17 -15.33 -26.48
CA TRP A 56 18.77 -13.95 -26.73
C TRP A 56 17.55 -13.87 -27.66
N ASP A 57 17.59 -14.54 -28.81
CA ASP A 57 16.50 -14.58 -29.76
C ASP A 57 15.24 -15.23 -29.15
N SER A 58 15.43 -16.28 -28.35
CA SER A 58 14.35 -16.93 -27.59
C SER A 58 13.72 -16.01 -26.55
N TYR A 59 14.55 -15.23 -25.84
CA TYR A 59 14.09 -14.25 -24.87
C TYR A 59 13.33 -13.11 -25.57
N LEU A 60 13.82 -12.62 -26.71
CA LEU A 60 13.13 -11.60 -27.50
C LEU A 60 11.76 -12.07 -27.99
N ALA A 61 11.67 -13.32 -28.45
CA ALA A 61 10.42 -13.87 -28.98
C ALA A 61 9.37 -14.17 -27.89
N SER A 62 9.79 -14.52 -26.68
CA SER A 62 8.89 -15.10 -25.66
C SER A 62 8.82 -14.34 -24.34
N GLY A 63 9.78 -13.45 -24.06
CA GLY A 63 9.97 -12.81 -22.76
C GLY A 63 10.40 -13.75 -21.63
N ARG A 64 10.72 -15.02 -21.93
CA ARG A 64 11.09 -16.07 -20.97
C ARG A 64 12.55 -16.51 -21.19
N GLY A 65 13.18 -17.09 -20.16
CA GLY A 65 14.55 -17.62 -20.25
C GLY A 65 15.68 -16.66 -19.85
N GLY A 66 15.36 -15.49 -19.28
CA GLY A 66 16.37 -14.50 -18.90
C GLY A 66 17.42 -14.99 -17.89
N LYS A 67 17.06 -15.96 -17.04
CA LYS A 67 18.00 -16.60 -16.09
C LYS A 67 19.00 -17.51 -16.79
N ASP A 68 18.55 -18.24 -17.80
CA ASP A 68 19.42 -19.11 -18.59
C ASP A 68 20.34 -18.28 -19.48
N LEU A 69 19.83 -17.14 -19.98
CA LEU A 69 20.66 -16.13 -20.65
C LEU A 69 21.74 -15.57 -19.71
N PHE A 70 21.39 -15.15 -18.49
CA PHE A 70 22.36 -14.68 -17.48
C PHE A 70 23.47 -15.71 -17.23
N ARG A 71 23.10 -16.98 -16.99
CA ARG A 71 24.07 -18.07 -16.78
C ARG A 71 24.96 -18.34 -17.99
N SER A 72 24.48 -18.07 -19.20
CA SER A 72 25.31 -18.22 -20.41
C SER A 72 26.36 -17.11 -20.57
N ILE A 73 26.21 -16.00 -19.83
CA ILE A 73 27.12 -14.85 -19.85
C ILE A 73 28.10 -14.92 -18.66
N ASP A 74 27.66 -15.44 -17.50
CA ASP A 74 28.52 -15.72 -16.34
C ASP A 74 29.46 -16.91 -16.62
N THR A 75 30.55 -16.65 -17.32
CA THR A 75 31.55 -17.66 -17.71
C THR A 75 32.43 -18.10 -16.54
N ASN A 76 32.45 -17.32 -15.46
CA ASN A 76 33.25 -17.60 -14.27
C ASN A 76 32.46 -18.33 -13.16
N ASP A 77 31.14 -18.48 -13.32
CA ASP A 77 30.19 -19.10 -12.38
C ASP A 77 30.28 -18.48 -10.97
N ASP A 78 30.57 -17.18 -10.90
CA ASP A 78 30.65 -16.42 -9.64
C ASP A 78 29.36 -15.66 -9.31
N ARG A 79 28.29 -15.92 -10.08
CA ARG A 79 26.95 -15.34 -9.98
C ARG A 79 26.93 -13.83 -10.18
N ALA A 80 27.90 -13.28 -10.90
CA ALA A 80 27.94 -11.87 -11.24
C ALA A 80 28.56 -11.65 -12.62
N LEU A 81 28.01 -10.75 -13.41
CA LEU A 81 28.55 -10.41 -14.72
C LEU A 81 29.61 -9.33 -14.59
N HIS A 82 30.77 -9.58 -15.19
CA HIS A 82 31.87 -8.63 -15.24
C HIS A 82 31.82 -7.82 -16.54
N SER A 83 32.35 -6.59 -16.52
CA SER A 83 32.42 -5.69 -17.70
C SER A 83 32.87 -6.37 -18.99
N ARG A 84 33.80 -7.33 -18.85
CA ARG A 84 34.34 -8.10 -19.96
C ARG A 84 33.34 -9.10 -20.54
N GLU A 85 32.65 -9.87 -19.72
CA GLU A 85 31.64 -10.85 -20.16
C GLU A 85 30.45 -10.16 -20.84
N ILE A 86 30.10 -8.97 -20.34
CA ILE A 86 29.07 -8.13 -20.93
C ILE A 86 29.50 -7.60 -22.29
N SER A 87 30.74 -7.12 -22.41
CA SER A 87 31.27 -6.65 -23.70
C SER A 87 31.28 -7.77 -24.74
N ASP A 88 31.66 -8.99 -24.31
CA ASP A 88 31.66 -10.17 -25.18
C ASP A 88 30.23 -10.56 -25.59
N PHE A 89 29.28 -10.61 -24.65
CA PHE A 89 27.86 -10.88 -24.93
C PHE A 89 27.25 -9.87 -25.90
N ILE A 90 27.48 -8.57 -25.70
CA ILE A 90 26.99 -7.52 -26.61
C ILE A 90 27.54 -7.71 -28.02
N GLY A 91 28.78 -8.21 -28.15
CA GLY A 91 29.39 -8.53 -29.44
C GLY A 91 28.81 -9.77 -30.13
N THR A 92 28.10 -10.66 -29.42
CA THR A 92 27.56 -11.91 -30.00
C THR A 92 26.11 -11.79 -30.47
N VAL A 93 25.35 -10.83 -29.94
CA VAL A 93 23.94 -10.58 -30.26
C VAL A 93 23.76 -9.39 -31.21
N PRO A 94 22.79 -9.43 -32.15
CA PRO A 94 22.59 -8.35 -33.10
C PRO A 94 21.96 -7.09 -32.48
N HIS A 95 22.35 -5.92 -32.98
CA HIS A 95 21.70 -4.62 -32.75
C HIS A 95 20.60 -4.40 -33.79
N ASP A 96 19.61 -5.28 -33.84
CA ASP A 96 18.60 -5.32 -34.90
C ASP A 96 17.39 -4.44 -34.59
N GLY A 97 17.60 -3.16 -34.26
CA GLY A 97 16.57 -2.10 -34.26
C GLY A 97 15.34 -2.27 -33.35
N MET A 98 15.11 -3.45 -32.76
CA MET A 98 14.03 -3.74 -31.82
C MET A 98 14.38 -3.32 -30.39
N ILE A 99 15.67 -3.10 -30.11
CA ILE A 99 16.23 -2.71 -28.82
C ILE A 99 17.00 -1.40 -28.97
N ARG A 100 16.77 -0.48 -28.03
CA ARG A 100 17.44 0.81 -27.93
C ARG A 100 18.95 0.62 -27.72
N GLU A 101 19.81 1.22 -28.55
CA GLU A 101 21.27 1.19 -28.36
C GLU A 101 21.66 1.70 -26.96
N GLU A 102 20.90 2.67 -26.44
CA GLU A 102 21.08 3.26 -25.12
C GLU A 102 20.95 2.22 -23.99
N ALA A 103 20.22 1.13 -24.21
CA ALA A 103 20.11 0.05 -23.23
C ALA A 103 21.42 -0.75 -23.12
N PHE A 104 22.12 -0.98 -24.23
CA PHE A 104 23.42 -1.66 -24.21
C PHE A 104 24.51 -0.76 -23.63
N ASP A 105 24.44 0.55 -23.86
CA ASP A 105 25.31 1.53 -23.19
C ASP A 105 25.07 1.57 -21.69
N ALA A 106 23.81 1.54 -21.25
CA ALA A 106 23.47 1.45 -19.84
C ALA A 106 24.05 0.19 -19.19
N LEU A 107 23.96 -0.98 -19.85
CA LEU A 107 24.54 -2.22 -19.33
C LEU A 107 26.07 -2.14 -19.26
N ARG A 108 26.73 -1.57 -20.29
CA ARG A 108 28.18 -1.36 -20.28
C ARG A 108 28.60 -0.46 -19.12
N ASN A 109 27.92 0.66 -18.94
CA ASN A 109 28.22 1.60 -17.85
C ASN A 109 27.97 0.98 -16.46
N LEU A 110 26.89 0.20 -16.32
CA LEU A 110 26.60 -0.54 -15.07
C LEU A 110 27.78 -1.45 -14.70
N ALA A 111 28.32 -2.15 -15.68
CA ALA A 111 29.40 -3.12 -15.51
C ALA A 111 30.79 -2.51 -15.26
N VAL A 112 31.00 -1.25 -15.67
CA VAL A 112 32.28 -0.54 -15.49
C VAL A 112 32.51 -0.21 -14.02
N ASP A 113 31.45 0.13 -13.29
CA ASP A 113 31.54 0.62 -11.91
C ASP A 113 31.25 -0.46 -10.84
N HIS A 114 30.61 -1.57 -11.21
CA HIS A 114 30.32 -2.68 -10.29
C HIS A 114 30.02 -3.99 -11.04
N ARG A 115 30.02 -5.11 -10.30
CA ARG A 115 29.60 -6.41 -10.81
C ARG A 115 28.08 -6.48 -10.82
N ILE A 116 27.50 -6.97 -11.92
CA ILE A 116 26.04 -7.02 -12.09
C ILE A 116 25.51 -8.36 -11.61
N ASP A 117 24.61 -8.37 -10.63
CA ASP A 117 23.99 -9.62 -10.17
C ASP A 117 22.84 -10.09 -11.08
N GLU A 118 22.35 -11.32 -10.85
CA GLU A 118 21.23 -11.91 -11.63
C GLU A 118 19.99 -11.00 -11.61
N THR A 119 19.72 -10.32 -10.50
CA THR A 119 18.53 -9.47 -10.34
C THR A 119 18.67 -8.19 -11.16
N GLU A 120 19.83 -7.56 -11.11
CA GLU A 120 20.15 -6.34 -11.86
C GLU A 120 20.13 -6.59 -13.37
N PHE A 121 20.72 -7.71 -13.81
CA PHE A 121 20.70 -8.09 -15.22
C PHE A 121 19.28 -8.37 -15.71
N LEU A 122 18.44 -9.08 -14.93
CA LEU A 122 17.06 -9.34 -15.32
C LEU A 122 16.21 -8.06 -15.39
N ARG A 123 16.45 -7.08 -14.51
CA ARG A 123 15.80 -5.76 -14.59
C ARG A 123 16.24 -4.99 -15.83
N TRP A 124 17.54 -5.00 -16.12
CA TRP A 124 18.06 -4.43 -17.36
C TRP A 124 17.40 -5.08 -18.58
N LEU A 125 17.34 -6.42 -18.60
CA LEU A 125 16.83 -7.20 -19.71
C LEU A 125 15.36 -6.86 -20.03
N VAL A 126 14.51 -6.74 -19.00
CA VAL A 126 13.11 -6.30 -19.14
C VAL A 126 13.02 -4.86 -19.67
N THR A 127 13.96 -4.00 -19.28
CA THR A 127 14.00 -2.59 -19.71
C THR A 127 14.47 -2.47 -21.17
N ALA A 128 15.44 -3.28 -21.56
CA ALA A 128 16.03 -3.31 -22.90
C ALA A 128 15.06 -3.85 -23.95
N THR A 129 14.24 -4.85 -23.63
CA THR A 129 13.39 -5.57 -24.61
C THR A 129 11.92 -5.11 -24.63
N ARG A 130 11.57 -4.02 -23.94
CA ARG A 130 10.24 -3.41 -24.09
C ARG A 130 10.05 -2.94 -25.53
N PHE A 131 9.34 -3.76 -26.30
CA PHE A 131 8.93 -3.53 -27.69
C PHE A 131 8.49 -2.07 -27.89
N SER A 132 9.32 -1.33 -28.62
CA SER A 132 9.05 0.04 -28.99
C SER A 132 8.15 0.07 -30.22
N GLY A 133 6.85 0.23 -29.99
CA GLY A 133 5.89 0.70 -30.99
C GLY A 133 5.20 1.93 -30.45
N CYS A 134 5.67 3.11 -30.85
CA CYS A 134 5.20 4.46 -30.47
C CYS A 134 5.57 4.93 -29.05
N SER A 135 6.84 5.28 -28.85
CA SER A 135 7.14 6.55 -28.17
C SER A 135 7.82 7.47 -29.19
N PRO A 136 7.22 8.62 -29.54
CA PRO A 136 7.94 9.64 -30.28
C PRO A 136 9.12 10.12 -29.41
N LYS A 137 10.19 10.59 -30.06
CA LYS A 137 11.37 11.18 -29.41
C LYS A 137 10.96 12.05 -28.22
N GLY A 138 11.48 11.71 -27.04
CA GLY A 138 11.04 12.23 -25.75
C GLY A 138 10.38 11.12 -24.94
N SER A 139 11.20 10.30 -24.27
CA SER A 139 10.70 9.47 -23.17
C SER A 139 11.70 9.54 -22.02
N GLU A 140 11.77 10.72 -21.41
CA GLU A 140 11.58 10.73 -19.96
C GLU A 140 10.36 9.84 -19.69
N VAL A 141 10.49 8.86 -18.80
CA VAL A 141 9.30 8.21 -18.29
C VAL A 141 8.59 9.34 -17.58
N SER A 142 7.52 9.87 -18.19
CA SER A 142 6.66 10.88 -17.57
C SER A 142 6.13 10.29 -16.27
N SER A 143 6.90 10.46 -15.21
CA SER A 143 6.44 10.53 -13.86
C SER A 143 5.35 11.63 -13.81
N TYR A 144 4.74 11.83 -12.65
CA TYR A 144 3.91 13.00 -12.42
C TYR A 144 4.61 14.36 -12.76
N GLU A 145 5.91 14.37 -13.08
CA GLU A 145 6.76 15.54 -13.31
C GLU A 145 6.56 16.22 -14.69
N GLU A 146 6.05 15.54 -15.73
CA GLU A 146 5.91 16.14 -17.09
C GLU A 146 4.55 16.78 -17.39
N HIS A 147 3.57 16.72 -16.49
CA HIS A 147 2.22 17.23 -16.76
C HIS A 147 2.05 18.70 -16.34
N PRO A 148 1.73 19.62 -17.27
CA PRO A 148 1.43 21.00 -16.90
C PRO A 148 0.12 21.06 -16.13
N LEU A 149 0.18 21.53 -14.89
CA LEU A 149 -1.01 21.87 -14.09
C LEU A 149 -1.85 22.91 -14.86
N THR A 150 -3.16 22.68 -14.95
CA THR A 150 -4.11 23.66 -15.47
C THR A 150 -4.05 24.94 -14.64
N GLY A 151 -3.46 25.99 -15.21
CA GLY A 151 -3.24 27.29 -14.55
C GLY A 151 -1.78 27.75 -14.44
N ALA A 152 -0.80 26.94 -14.87
CA ALA A 152 0.58 27.41 -14.97
C ALA A 152 0.70 28.47 -16.07
N GLN A 153 0.80 29.76 -15.68
CA GLN A 153 1.37 30.77 -16.56
C GLN A 153 2.74 30.27 -17.00
N ALA A 154 3.04 30.36 -18.30
CA ALA A 154 4.34 29.99 -18.86
C ALA A 154 5.44 30.81 -18.18
N ALA A 155 5.96 30.29 -17.06
CA ALA A 155 7.09 30.87 -16.37
C ALA A 155 8.30 30.61 -17.27
N ALA A 156 8.96 31.70 -17.69
CA ALA A 156 10.18 31.65 -18.47
C ALA A 156 11.16 30.64 -17.85
N LYS A 157 11.75 29.77 -18.69
CA LYS A 157 12.79 28.79 -18.33
C LYS A 157 13.89 29.48 -17.52
N ARG A 158 13.80 29.43 -16.20
CA ARG A 158 14.90 29.70 -15.28
C ARG A 158 15.68 28.39 -15.13
N GLU A 159 17.00 28.49 -15.05
CA GLU A 159 17.90 27.34 -14.90
C GLU A 159 17.42 26.40 -13.78
N GLU A 160 17.58 25.10 -14.03
CA GLU A 160 16.90 23.94 -13.41
C GLU A 160 17.14 23.72 -11.90
N HIS A 161 17.71 24.71 -11.17
CA HIS A 161 18.16 24.58 -9.78
C HIS A 161 17.79 25.76 -8.86
N GLN A 162 16.68 26.46 -9.10
CA GLN A 162 16.38 27.72 -8.36
C GLN A 162 15.28 27.68 -7.28
N TYR A 163 14.62 26.55 -7.02
CA TYR A 163 13.62 26.48 -5.94
C TYR A 163 14.18 25.81 -4.68
N PRO A 164 13.98 26.40 -3.48
CA PRO A 164 14.41 25.79 -2.22
C PRO A 164 13.65 24.48 -1.93
N TRP A 165 12.42 24.35 -2.42
CA TRP A 165 11.66 23.09 -2.43
C TRP A 165 11.66 22.52 -3.85
N ASN A 166 12.36 21.41 -4.06
CA ASN A 166 12.60 20.79 -5.35
C ASN A 166 12.67 19.26 -5.21
N GLU A 167 12.94 18.56 -6.32
CA GLU A 167 13.02 17.10 -6.38
C GLU A 167 13.96 16.48 -5.32
N SER A 168 15.09 17.11 -5.07
CA SER A 168 16.08 16.63 -4.09
C SER A 168 15.70 16.97 -2.64
N SER A 169 15.01 18.09 -2.40
CA SER A 169 14.65 18.55 -1.06
C SER A 169 13.24 18.17 -0.61
N MET A 170 12.38 17.66 -1.51
CA MET A 170 11.05 17.16 -1.16
C MET A 170 11.10 15.78 -0.48
N SER A 171 9.96 15.34 0.07
CA SER A 171 9.83 14.03 0.70
C SER A 171 10.11 12.91 -0.32
N GLN A 172 11.19 12.17 -0.10
CA GLN A 172 11.54 11.03 -0.95
C GLN A 172 10.55 9.87 -0.80
N SER A 173 9.85 9.76 0.34
CA SER A 173 8.75 8.82 0.51
C SER A 173 7.54 9.18 -0.35
N LEU A 174 7.26 10.48 -0.54
CA LEU A 174 6.22 10.94 -1.45
C LEU A 174 6.57 10.63 -2.90
N ARG A 175 7.86 10.73 -3.29
CA ARG A 175 8.31 10.34 -4.64
C ARG A 175 8.15 8.85 -4.93
N ARG A 176 8.39 8.00 -3.93
CA ARG A 176 8.20 6.53 -4.07
C ARG A 176 6.73 6.09 -4.04
N MET A 177 5.85 6.90 -3.46
CA MET A 177 4.43 6.62 -3.39
C MET A 177 3.82 6.59 -4.80
N GLN A 178 3.13 5.50 -5.13
CA GLN A 178 2.40 5.36 -6.39
C GLN A 178 0.90 5.16 -6.13
N TYR A 179 0.05 5.80 -6.93
CA TYR A 179 -1.41 5.68 -6.83
C TYR A 179 -2.07 5.61 -8.21
N ALA A 180 -2.13 4.40 -8.76
CA ALA A 180 -2.51 4.16 -10.16
C ALA A 180 -3.96 4.54 -10.53
N VAL A 181 -4.91 4.59 -9.58
CA VAL A 181 -6.34 4.90 -9.86
C VAL A 181 -6.51 6.27 -10.52
N ARG A 182 -5.59 7.20 -10.25
CA ARG A 182 -5.49 8.54 -10.85
C ARG A 182 -4.10 8.79 -11.42
N GLY A 183 -3.50 7.75 -12.00
CA GLY A 183 -2.17 7.79 -12.60
C GLY A 183 -2.19 8.17 -14.09
N GLU A 184 -1.14 7.78 -14.79
CA GLU A 184 -0.86 8.09 -16.20
C GLU A 184 -2.03 7.84 -17.15
N VAL A 185 -2.76 6.74 -16.97
CA VAL A 185 -3.91 6.41 -17.83
C VAL A 185 -4.99 7.48 -17.77
N VAL A 186 -5.25 8.03 -16.57
CA VAL A 186 -6.25 9.08 -16.38
C VAL A 186 -5.75 10.40 -16.98
N MET A 187 -4.48 10.74 -16.76
CA MET A 187 -3.90 11.96 -17.33
C MET A 187 -3.93 11.94 -18.87
N LYS A 188 -3.62 10.80 -19.48
CA LYS A 188 -3.76 10.61 -20.93
C LYS A 188 -5.22 10.70 -21.39
N ALA A 189 -6.15 10.16 -20.62
CA ALA A 189 -7.58 10.26 -20.92
C ALA A 189 -8.07 11.72 -20.87
N GLU A 190 -7.62 12.51 -19.90
CA GLU A 190 -7.91 13.94 -19.78
C GLU A 190 -7.35 14.74 -20.97
N ASN A 191 -6.12 14.44 -21.41
CA ASN A 191 -5.54 15.05 -22.62
C ASN A 191 -6.39 14.75 -23.87
N LEU A 192 -6.74 13.49 -24.09
CA LEU A 192 -7.61 13.10 -25.22
C LEU A 192 -8.99 13.77 -25.13
N GLN A 193 -9.54 13.92 -23.92
CA GLN A 193 -10.78 14.65 -23.70
C GLN A 193 -10.65 16.13 -24.07
N SER A 194 -9.53 16.77 -23.73
CA SER A 194 -9.23 18.16 -24.12
C SER A 194 -9.09 18.34 -25.65
N GLU A 195 -8.68 17.28 -26.35
CA GLU A 195 -8.65 17.22 -27.83
C GLU A 195 -10.04 16.96 -28.45
N GLY A 196 -11.10 16.91 -27.64
CA GLY A 196 -12.48 16.72 -28.08
C GLY A 196 -12.91 15.26 -28.23
N ARG A 197 -12.14 14.31 -27.71
CA ARG A 197 -12.56 12.90 -27.67
C ARG A 197 -13.61 12.70 -26.57
N ASP A 198 -14.62 11.90 -26.89
CA ASP A 198 -15.54 11.40 -25.87
C ASP A 198 -14.88 10.25 -25.09
N ILE A 199 -14.85 10.36 -23.76
CA ILE A 199 -14.14 9.45 -22.86
C ILE A 199 -15.12 8.88 -21.84
N ILE A 200 -15.19 7.55 -21.79
CA ILE A 200 -15.96 6.83 -20.79
C ILE A 200 -15.01 6.38 -19.67
N TYR A 201 -15.13 7.02 -18.50
CA TYR A 201 -14.32 6.69 -17.34
C TYR A 201 -14.84 5.45 -16.61
N THR A 202 -14.11 4.34 -16.70
CA THR A 202 -14.38 3.08 -15.97
C THR A 202 -13.30 2.76 -14.92
N ASN A 203 -12.50 3.76 -14.53
CA ASN A 203 -11.34 3.61 -13.65
C ASN A 203 -11.64 3.84 -12.17
N ILE A 204 -12.73 4.55 -11.84
CA ILE A 204 -13.05 4.96 -10.47
C ILE A 204 -14.50 4.60 -10.11
N GLY A 205 -14.67 3.97 -8.95
CA GLY A 205 -15.99 3.71 -8.38
C GLY A 205 -16.62 4.98 -7.83
N ASN A 206 -17.15 5.82 -8.72
CA ASN A 206 -17.82 7.10 -8.42
C ASN A 206 -19.27 7.08 -8.94
N PRO A 207 -20.23 6.52 -8.17
CA PRO A 207 -21.54 6.15 -8.72
C PRO A 207 -22.35 7.32 -9.30
N HIS A 208 -22.32 8.49 -8.66
CA HIS A 208 -23.03 9.67 -9.15
C HIS A 208 -22.48 10.20 -10.49
N ALA A 209 -21.18 10.05 -10.74
CA ALA A 209 -20.57 10.50 -12.01
C ALA A 209 -21.01 9.64 -13.21
N VAL A 210 -21.52 8.43 -12.95
CA VAL A 210 -22.03 7.51 -13.98
C VAL A 210 -23.57 7.39 -13.95
N GLY A 211 -24.24 8.33 -13.29
CA GLY A 211 -25.70 8.47 -13.37
C GLY A 211 -26.52 7.84 -12.23
N GLN A 212 -25.89 7.32 -11.16
CA GLN A 212 -26.65 6.90 -9.98
C GLN A 212 -27.34 8.12 -9.34
N SER A 213 -28.67 8.09 -9.24
CA SER A 213 -29.42 9.14 -8.55
C SER A 213 -29.14 9.14 -7.04
N PRO A 214 -29.03 10.31 -6.39
CA PRO A 214 -28.90 10.39 -4.95
C PRO A 214 -30.18 9.93 -4.24
N ILE A 215 -30.02 9.32 -3.05
CA ILE A 215 -31.16 8.95 -2.22
C ILE A 215 -31.77 10.22 -1.61
N THR A 216 -33.01 10.50 -1.98
CA THR A 216 -33.74 11.73 -1.61
C THR A 216 -33.76 11.97 -0.10
N TYR A 217 -34.02 10.92 0.70
CA TYR A 217 -34.10 11.02 2.16
C TYR A 217 -32.85 11.67 2.77
N TYR A 218 -31.65 11.19 2.40
CA TYR A 218 -30.40 11.74 2.95
C TYR A 218 -30.16 13.17 2.51
N ARG A 219 -30.46 13.51 1.26
CA ARG A 219 -30.31 14.88 0.73
C ARG A 219 -31.23 15.87 1.44
N GLN A 220 -32.47 15.48 1.73
CA GLN A 220 -33.41 16.32 2.44
C GLN A 220 -33.01 16.53 3.90
N VAL A 221 -32.56 15.49 4.60
CA VAL A 221 -32.06 15.61 5.99
C VAL A 221 -30.85 16.54 6.05
N LEU A 222 -29.88 16.36 5.14
CA LEU A 222 -28.68 17.22 5.08
C LEU A 222 -29.06 18.68 4.78
N ALA A 223 -29.93 18.91 3.79
CA ALA A 223 -30.38 20.27 3.46
C ALA A 223 -31.01 20.99 4.65
N LEU A 224 -31.86 20.31 5.43
CA LEU A 224 -32.47 20.87 6.64
C LEU A 224 -31.46 21.11 7.78
N CYS A 225 -30.37 20.35 7.83
CA CYS A 225 -29.31 20.55 8.81
C CYS A 225 -28.38 21.71 8.45
N ASP A 226 -28.12 21.93 7.14
CA ASP A 226 -27.22 22.98 6.65
C ASP A 226 -27.86 24.38 6.63
N LEU A 227 -29.18 24.46 6.47
CA LEU A 227 -29.89 25.74 6.52
C LEU A 227 -29.94 26.31 7.95
N PRO A 228 -29.97 27.64 8.12
CA PRO A 228 -30.40 28.27 9.39
C PRO A 228 -31.74 27.70 9.86
N ALA A 229 -31.96 27.60 11.17
CA ALA A 229 -33.07 26.81 11.70
C ALA A 229 -34.42 27.35 11.22
N GLU A 230 -34.53 28.68 11.20
CA GLU A 230 -35.69 29.46 10.80
C GLU A 230 -36.00 29.29 9.30
N CYS A 231 -34.97 29.03 8.49
CA CYS A 231 -35.07 28.80 7.05
C CYS A 231 -35.19 27.31 6.69
N GLY A 232 -34.96 26.42 7.65
CA GLY A 232 -34.89 24.98 7.47
C GLY A 232 -35.90 24.27 8.35
N VAL A 233 -35.41 23.63 9.40
CA VAL A 233 -36.19 22.68 10.20
C VAL A 233 -37.34 23.30 11.01
N ASP A 234 -37.23 24.59 11.34
CA ASP A 234 -38.23 25.35 12.09
C ASP A 234 -39.05 26.28 11.18
N HIS A 235 -38.82 26.24 9.86
CA HIS A 235 -39.61 27.01 8.92
C HIS A 235 -41.09 26.56 8.97
N PRO A 236 -42.07 27.48 9.00
CA PRO A 236 -43.50 27.14 9.13
C PRO A 236 -44.04 26.25 8.01
N ASP A 237 -43.44 26.34 6.82
CA ASP A 237 -43.79 25.51 5.67
C ASP A 237 -42.92 24.25 5.49
N ALA A 238 -42.00 23.96 6.42
CA ALA A 238 -41.13 22.78 6.31
C ALA A 238 -41.92 21.49 6.12
N GLU A 239 -43.02 21.31 6.88
CA GLU A 239 -43.92 20.14 6.79
C GLU A 239 -44.72 20.06 5.48
N LYS A 240 -44.80 21.15 4.71
CA LYS A 240 -45.42 21.15 3.37
C LYS A 240 -44.43 20.70 2.29
N ILE A 241 -43.12 20.83 2.54
CA ILE A 241 -42.05 20.60 1.57
C ILE A 241 -41.36 19.24 1.83
N PHE A 242 -41.17 18.88 3.09
CA PHE A 242 -40.39 17.71 3.50
C PHE A 242 -41.26 16.67 4.23
N PRO A 243 -40.96 15.37 4.06
CA PRO A 243 -41.59 14.30 4.83
C PRO A 243 -41.39 14.46 6.35
N LYS A 244 -42.36 13.99 7.15
CA LYS A 244 -42.34 14.13 8.62
C LYS A 244 -41.15 13.45 9.28
N ASP A 245 -40.76 12.28 8.79
CA ASP A 245 -39.62 11.51 9.28
C ASP A 245 -38.27 12.17 8.95
N VAL A 246 -38.17 12.85 7.80
CA VAL A 246 -37.02 13.70 7.45
C VAL A 246 -36.91 14.87 8.43
N ILE A 247 -38.00 15.60 8.67
CA ILE A 247 -38.00 16.75 9.60
C ILE A 247 -37.64 16.28 11.01
N GLN A 248 -38.24 15.19 11.48
CA GLN A 248 -37.95 14.63 12.80
C GLN A 248 -36.47 14.24 12.94
N ARG A 249 -35.91 13.61 11.90
CA ARG A 249 -34.48 13.26 11.85
C ARG A 249 -33.60 14.51 11.87
N ALA A 250 -33.93 15.52 11.07
CA ALA A 250 -33.19 16.77 11.00
C ALA A 250 -33.23 17.53 12.34
N LYS A 251 -34.38 17.60 13.03
CA LYS A 251 -34.50 18.22 14.36
C LYS A 251 -33.55 17.56 15.35
N LYS A 252 -33.59 16.23 15.42
CA LYS A 252 -32.70 15.43 16.28
C LYS A 252 -31.23 15.66 15.98
N TYR A 253 -30.86 15.75 14.70
CA TYR A 253 -29.48 15.99 14.30
C TYR A 253 -29.01 17.41 14.58
N ARG A 254 -29.87 18.41 14.34
CA ARG A 254 -29.58 19.80 14.69
C ARG A 254 -29.38 20.02 16.18
N GLU A 255 -30.18 19.37 17.02
CA GLU A 255 -29.99 19.41 18.47
C GLU A 255 -28.61 18.86 18.87
N ALA A 256 -28.18 17.76 18.24
CA ALA A 256 -26.87 17.16 18.52
C ALA A 256 -25.67 17.93 17.93
N ILE A 257 -25.86 18.60 16.79
CA ILE A 257 -24.86 19.49 16.17
C ILE A 257 -24.70 20.75 17.04
N GLY A 258 -25.81 21.26 17.57
CA GLY A 258 -25.85 22.46 18.40
C GLY A 258 -26.27 23.72 17.63
N PRO A 259 -26.40 24.85 18.34
CA PRO A 259 -27.00 26.08 17.82
C PRO A 259 -26.17 26.72 16.69
N SER A 260 -24.85 26.50 16.68
CA SER A 260 -23.95 27.03 15.64
C SER A 260 -24.08 26.32 14.29
N GLY A 261 -24.93 25.29 14.19
CA GLY A 261 -25.14 24.54 12.95
C GLY A 261 -23.89 23.76 12.49
N THR A 262 -23.87 23.37 11.21
CA THR A 262 -22.84 22.49 10.64
C THR A 262 -21.49 23.18 10.38
N GLY A 263 -21.36 24.48 10.67
CA GLY A 263 -20.13 25.24 10.45
C GLY A 263 -19.12 25.23 11.60
N ALA A 264 -19.50 24.76 12.79
CA ALA A 264 -18.60 24.68 13.94
C ALA A 264 -17.81 23.38 13.97
N TYR A 265 -16.62 23.39 14.58
CA TYR A 265 -15.88 22.17 14.86
C TYR A 265 -16.67 21.26 15.79
N SER A 266 -16.68 19.96 15.50
CA SER A 266 -17.15 18.94 16.44
C SER A 266 -16.03 18.49 17.38
N HIS A 267 -16.36 17.61 18.32
CA HIS A 267 -15.36 16.77 19.00
C HIS A 267 -14.48 16.05 17.96
N SER A 268 -13.20 15.83 18.23
CA SER A 268 -12.24 15.28 17.24
C SER A 268 -12.54 13.84 16.81
N GLN A 269 -13.26 13.07 17.63
CA GLN A 269 -13.80 11.76 17.23
C GLN A 269 -15.10 11.86 16.41
N GLY A 270 -15.71 13.04 16.34
CA GLY A 270 -17.03 13.28 15.79
C GLY A 270 -18.12 13.47 16.84
N ILE A 271 -19.26 14.00 16.38
CA ILE A 271 -20.43 14.33 17.20
C ILE A 271 -20.88 13.08 18.01
N PRO A 272 -21.05 13.18 19.35
CA PRO A 272 -21.38 12.03 20.20
C PRO A 272 -22.60 11.23 19.75
N LEU A 273 -23.70 11.91 19.36
CA LEU A 273 -24.90 11.23 18.88
C LEU A 273 -24.63 10.40 17.62
N PHE A 274 -23.78 10.88 16.71
CA PHE A 274 -23.49 10.19 15.46
C PHE A 274 -22.61 8.97 15.71
N ARG A 275 -21.63 9.07 16.64
CA ARG A 275 -20.86 7.91 17.11
C ARG A 275 -21.75 6.86 17.78
N GLN A 276 -22.75 7.29 18.56
CA GLN A 276 -23.74 6.39 19.13
C GLN A 276 -24.53 5.67 18.03
N HIS A 277 -25.02 6.40 17.01
CA HIS A 277 -25.75 5.76 15.90
C HIS A 277 -24.91 4.76 15.11
N VAL A 278 -23.60 5.02 14.97
CA VAL A 278 -22.67 4.05 14.37
C VAL A 278 -22.52 2.82 15.27
N ALA A 279 -22.35 3.00 16.57
CA ALA A 279 -22.28 1.90 17.53
C ALA A 279 -23.56 1.04 17.53
N ASP A 280 -24.73 1.68 17.60
CA ASP A 280 -26.04 1.01 17.52
C ASP A 280 -26.20 0.23 16.21
N PHE A 281 -25.74 0.80 15.09
CA PHE A 281 -25.75 0.15 13.79
C PHE A 281 -24.88 -1.11 13.77
N ILE A 282 -23.67 -1.03 14.32
CA ILE A 282 -22.73 -2.16 14.38
C ILE A 282 -23.30 -3.26 15.28
N GLU A 283 -23.83 -2.89 16.46
CA GLU A 283 -24.42 -3.84 17.39
C GLU A 283 -25.64 -4.55 16.78
N ALA A 284 -26.52 -3.81 16.11
CA ALA A 284 -27.67 -4.40 15.42
C ALA A 284 -27.26 -5.32 14.25
N ARG A 285 -26.16 -5.01 13.55
CA ARG A 285 -25.63 -5.84 12.45
C ARG A 285 -24.98 -7.12 12.97
N ASP A 286 -24.19 -7.00 14.02
CA ASP A 286 -23.29 -8.08 14.46
C ASP A 286 -23.91 -8.95 15.57
N GLY A 287 -24.87 -8.41 16.34
CA GLY A 287 -25.40 -9.04 17.55
C GLY A 287 -24.47 -8.92 18.75
N HIS A 288 -23.43 -8.08 18.67
CA HIS A 288 -22.41 -7.88 19.69
C HIS A 288 -22.22 -6.39 19.98
N PRO A 289 -22.00 -5.99 21.25
CA PRO A 289 -21.89 -4.59 21.62
C PRO A 289 -20.84 -3.81 20.81
N SER A 290 -21.16 -2.56 20.52
CA SER A 290 -20.21 -1.55 20.07
C SER A 290 -20.34 -0.31 20.96
N TYR A 291 -19.24 0.42 21.14
CA TYR A 291 -19.22 1.56 22.05
C TYR A 291 -18.85 2.84 21.30
N PRO A 292 -19.58 3.94 21.50
CA PRO A 292 -19.30 5.21 20.82
C PRO A 292 -17.89 5.75 21.11
N GLY A 293 -17.31 5.40 22.26
CA GLY A 293 -15.91 5.76 22.61
C GLY A 293 -14.87 5.18 21.65
N ASN A 294 -15.18 4.04 21.05
CA ASN A 294 -14.31 3.32 20.12
C ASN A 294 -14.50 3.74 18.65
N ILE A 295 -15.44 4.63 18.38
CA ILE A 295 -15.76 5.11 17.04
C ILE A 295 -15.07 6.44 16.79
N PHE A 296 -14.40 6.53 15.64
CA PHE A 296 -13.90 7.78 15.08
C PHE A 296 -14.60 8.04 13.76
N LEU A 297 -15.31 9.15 13.65
CA LEU A 297 -15.78 9.66 12.36
C LEU A 297 -14.59 10.24 11.59
N THR A 298 -14.56 10.03 10.28
CA THR A 298 -13.40 10.32 9.43
C THR A 298 -13.84 10.87 8.07
N ASP A 299 -12.92 11.57 7.39
CA ASP A 299 -13.12 12.11 6.05
C ASP A 299 -13.03 11.01 4.96
N GLY A 300 -13.94 10.04 5.07
CA GLY A 300 -13.92 8.78 4.36
C GLY A 300 -12.94 7.78 4.99
N ALA A 301 -13.11 6.50 4.65
CA ALA A 301 -12.25 5.41 5.14
C ALA A 301 -10.75 5.67 4.88
N SER A 302 -10.42 6.35 3.78
CA SER A 302 -9.06 6.74 3.42
C SER A 302 -8.34 7.53 4.53
N SER A 303 -9.04 8.46 5.19
CA SER A 303 -8.45 9.22 6.30
C SER A 303 -8.22 8.32 7.52
N GLY A 304 -9.18 7.45 7.85
CA GLY A 304 -9.05 6.48 8.94
C GLY A 304 -7.85 5.54 8.73
N ILE A 305 -7.72 4.97 7.53
CA ILE A 305 -6.59 4.10 7.17
C ILE A 305 -5.27 4.84 7.33
N LYS A 306 -5.17 6.10 6.87
CA LYS A 306 -3.96 6.91 7.04
C LYS A 306 -3.64 7.14 8.53
N THR A 307 -4.63 7.50 9.35
CA THR A 307 -4.46 7.72 10.79
C THR A 307 -3.92 6.46 11.48
N VAL A 308 -4.49 5.29 11.16
CA VAL A 308 -4.09 4.01 11.74
C VAL A 308 -2.69 3.60 11.29
N LEU A 309 -2.38 3.69 10.01
CA LEU A 309 -1.04 3.39 9.50
C LEU A 309 0.03 4.32 10.09
N THR A 310 -0.31 5.59 10.33
CA THR A 310 0.58 6.55 11.00
C THR A 310 0.86 6.13 12.45
N GLY A 311 -0.13 5.57 13.14
CA GLY A 311 0.04 5.05 14.50
C GLY A 311 0.77 3.71 14.60
N LEU A 312 0.71 2.88 13.54
CA LEU A 312 1.30 1.55 13.50
C LEU A 312 2.78 1.55 13.09
N LEU A 313 3.16 2.39 12.11
CA LEU A 313 4.50 2.38 11.52
C LEU A 313 5.45 3.26 12.35
N ALA A 314 6.28 2.64 13.17
CA ALA A 314 7.25 3.30 14.05
C ALA A 314 8.70 3.20 13.53
N GLY A 315 9.01 2.16 12.73
CA GLY A 315 10.35 1.90 12.19
C GLY A 315 10.36 1.61 10.69
N ASP A 316 11.56 1.65 10.09
CA ASP A 316 11.79 1.37 8.67
C ASP A 316 11.66 -0.12 8.29
N ARG A 317 11.68 -1.01 9.30
CA ARG A 317 11.43 -2.45 9.18
C ARG A 317 9.98 -2.85 9.45
N ASP A 318 9.13 -1.91 9.86
CA ASP A 318 7.73 -2.20 10.12
C ASP A 318 7.01 -2.46 8.80
N ALA A 319 6.32 -3.60 8.76
CA ALA A 319 5.67 -4.10 7.58
C ALA A 319 4.16 -4.27 7.78
N ILE A 320 3.41 -4.07 6.71
CA ILE A 320 1.97 -4.32 6.66
C ILE A 320 1.72 -5.38 5.60
N MET A 321 1.02 -6.45 5.99
CA MET A 321 0.53 -7.46 5.07
C MET A 321 -0.70 -6.93 4.32
N ILE A 322 -0.70 -6.99 3.00
CA ILE A 322 -1.82 -6.51 2.17
C ILE A 322 -2.13 -7.52 1.04
N PRO A 323 -3.39 -7.63 0.58
CA PRO A 323 -3.75 -8.59 -0.45
C PRO A 323 -3.10 -8.24 -1.79
N ILE A 324 -2.89 -9.23 -2.64
CA ILE A 324 -2.53 -9.07 -4.04
C ILE A 324 -3.57 -9.85 -4.86
N PRO A 325 -4.31 -9.20 -5.77
CA PRO A 325 -4.35 -7.74 -6.03
C PRO A 325 -5.04 -6.94 -4.88
N GLN A 326 -4.82 -5.62 -4.84
CA GLN A 326 -5.39 -4.71 -3.82
C GLN A 326 -5.88 -3.36 -4.37
N TYR A 327 -6.72 -2.70 -3.57
CA TYR A 327 -6.99 -1.26 -3.70
C TYR A 327 -5.75 -0.46 -3.30
N PRO A 328 -5.14 0.34 -4.21
CA PRO A 328 -3.76 0.84 -4.06
C PRO A 328 -3.54 1.89 -2.97
N ILE A 329 -4.56 2.23 -2.16
CA ILE A 329 -4.38 3.17 -1.06
C ILE A 329 -3.40 2.63 -0.01
N TYR A 330 -3.40 1.32 0.24
CA TYR A 330 -2.55 0.73 1.27
C TYR A 330 -1.08 0.81 0.86
N SER A 331 -0.72 0.29 -0.32
CA SER A 331 0.67 0.40 -0.82
C SER A 331 1.14 1.84 -0.89
N ALA A 332 0.28 2.77 -1.32
CA ALA A 332 0.61 4.18 -1.42
C ALA A 332 0.91 4.80 -0.03
N LEU A 333 0.05 4.54 0.96
CA LEU A 333 0.23 5.07 2.32
C LEU A 333 1.39 4.41 3.06
N ILE A 334 1.60 3.10 2.89
CA ILE A 334 2.76 2.39 3.45
C ILE A 334 4.06 3.02 2.93
N ALA A 335 4.15 3.24 1.61
CA ALA A 335 5.31 3.88 1.00
C ALA A 335 5.51 5.32 1.48
N LEU A 336 4.42 6.10 1.56
CA LEU A 336 4.44 7.49 2.05
C LEU A 336 4.96 7.59 3.49
N LEU A 337 4.56 6.65 4.34
CA LEU A 337 4.95 6.59 5.75
C LEU A 337 6.28 5.87 5.99
N GLY A 338 6.94 5.39 4.93
CA GLY A 338 8.27 4.76 5.01
C GLY A 338 8.28 3.30 5.47
N GLY A 339 7.10 2.67 5.59
CA GLY A 339 6.95 1.26 5.96
C GLY A 339 7.32 0.29 4.84
N ARG A 340 7.13 -1.00 5.11
CA ARG A 340 7.34 -2.09 4.15
C ARG A 340 6.03 -2.79 3.83
N GLN A 341 5.90 -3.22 2.58
CA GLN A 341 4.74 -3.98 2.12
C GLN A 341 5.09 -5.46 2.07
N VAL A 342 4.22 -6.30 2.63
CA VAL A 342 4.27 -7.76 2.45
C VAL A 342 2.99 -8.17 1.72
N GLY A 343 3.10 -8.46 0.43
CA GLY A 343 1.94 -8.91 -0.36
C GLY A 343 1.59 -10.36 -0.04
N TYR A 344 0.32 -10.67 0.21
CA TYR A 344 -0.17 -12.05 0.24
C TYR A 344 -1.11 -12.29 -0.94
N GLU A 345 -0.93 -13.41 -1.63
CA GLU A 345 -1.68 -13.69 -2.86
C GLU A 345 -3.11 -14.16 -2.57
N LEU A 346 -4.07 -13.60 -3.30
CA LEU A 346 -5.43 -14.11 -3.37
C LEU A 346 -5.51 -15.11 -4.53
N ASP A 347 -6.02 -16.31 -4.27
CA ASP A 347 -6.07 -17.36 -5.29
C ASP A 347 -7.35 -17.25 -6.13
N GLU A 348 -7.15 -16.84 -7.39
CA GLU A 348 -8.20 -16.71 -8.40
C GLU A 348 -9.01 -18.02 -8.59
N ASN A 349 -8.35 -19.18 -8.52
CA ASN A 349 -8.99 -20.49 -8.78
C ASN A 349 -9.99 -20.90 -7.70
N ILE A 350 -9.87 -20.34 -6.50
CA ILE A 350 -10.79 -20.58 -5.37
C ILE A 350 -11.61 -19.32 -5.05
N GLY A 351 -11.81 -18.45 -6.05
CA GLY A 351 -12.69 -17.29 -5.93
C GLY A 351 -12.07 -16.13 -5.14
N TRP A 352 -10.75 -15.92 -5.29
CA TRP A 352 -9.96 -14.87 -4.65
C TRP A 352 -9.95 -14.96 -3.12
N ALA A 353 -10.01 -16.19 -2.59
CA ALA A 353 -9.79 -16.48 -1.18
C ALA A 353 -8.29 -16.56 -0.87
N VAL A 354 -7.94 -16.48 0.41
CA VAL A 354 -6.56 -16.65 0.90
C VAL A 354 -6.46 -17.92 1.73
N THR A 355 -5.36 -18.65 1.56
CA THR A 355 -5.10 -19.89 2.30
C THR A 355 -4.21 -19.66 3.52
N LYS A 356 -4.31 -20.54 4.51
CA LYS A 356 -3.47 -20.49 5.71
C LYS A 356 -1.98 -20.65 5.35
N GLU A 357 -1.70 -21.47 4.35
CA GLU A 357 -0.38 -21.77 3.84
C GLU A 357 0.28 -20.53 3.23
N GLU A 358 -0.47 -19.75 2.45
CA GLU A 358 0.03 -18.49 1.87
C GLU A 358 0.34 -17.47 2.97
N LEU A 359 -0.56 -17.28 3.96
CA LEU A 359 -0.32 -16.35 5.07
C LEU A 359 0.94 -16.71 5.87
N ARG A 360 1.10 -18.00 6.21
CA ARG A 360 2.28 -18.51 6.92
C ARG A 360 3.56 -18.34 6.10
N LYS A 361 3.51 -18.68 4.81
CA LYS A 361 4.64 -18.51 3.90
C LYS A 361 5.10 -17.04 3.89
N ARG A 362 4.17 -16.09 3.77
CA ARG A 362 4.51 -14.66 3.74
C ARG A 362 5.07 -14.14 5.04
N LEU A 363 4.55 -14.61 6.17
CA LEU A 363 5.12 -14.26 7.47
C LEU A 363 6.57 -14.74 7.57
N ILE A 364 6.84 -16.01 7.27
CA ILE A 364 8.19 -16.59 7.31
C ILE A 364 9.15 -15.85 6.36
N GLU A 365 8.73 -15.58 5.12
CA GLU A 365 9.54 -14.85 4.15
C GLU A 365 9.83 -13.40 4.57
N SER A 366 8.90 -12.77 5.30
CA SER A 366 9.09 -11.42 5.85
C SER A 366 10.06 -11.41 7.04
N GLU A 367 9.97 -12.40 7.93
CA GLU A 367 10.90 -12.57 9.05
C GLU A 367 12.33 -12.84 8.56
N ALA A 368 12.48 -13.65 7.51
CA ALA A 368 13.76 -13.89 6.85
C ALA A 368 14.39 -12.62 6.26
N GLN A 369 13.60 -11.59 5.99
CA GLN A 369 14.03 -10.26 5.52
C GLN A 369 14.20 -9.25 6.67
N ASP A 370 14.15 -9.70 7.92
CA ASP A 370 14.22 -8.84 9.12
C ASP A 370 13.10 -7.78 9.13
N LEU A 371 11.91 -8.15 8.69
CA LEU A 371 10.71 -7.31 8.74
C LEU A 371 9.87 -7.65 9.97
N SER A 372 9.29 -6.61 10.59
CA SER A 372 8.33 -6.78 11.68
C SER A 372 6.92 -6.50 11.16
N VAL A 373 6.16 -7.56 10.88
CA VAL A 373 4.76 -7.42 10.46
C VAL A 373 3.93 -6.90 11.63
N LYS A 374 3.40 -5.68 11.49
CA LYS A 374 2.59 -5.01 12.54
C LYS A 374 1.09 -5.24 12.35
N ALA A 375 0.67 -5.32 11.10
CA ALA A 375 -0.74 -5.44 10.77
C ALA A 375 -0.95 -6.20 9.46
N MET A 376 -2.15 -6.74 9.30
CA MET A 376 -2.66 -7.33 8.08
C MET A 376 -3.94 -6.61 7.68
N ALA A 377 -4.00 -6.11 6.44
CA ALA A 377 -5.20 -5.53 5.87
C ALA A 377 -5.98 -6.58 5.10
N ILE A 378 -7.29 -6.61 5.29
CA ILE A 378 -8.24 -7.31 4.43
C ILE A 378 -9.19 -6.31 3.79
N ILE A 379 -9.65 -6.61 2.58
CA ILE A 379 -10.65 -5.83 1.87
C ILE A 379 -11.83 -6.77 1.61
N ASN A 380 -12.95 -6.55 2.30
CA ASN A 380 -14.10 -7.45 2.25
C ASN A 380 -15.44 -6.67 2.30
N PRO A 381 -16.28 -6.73 1.26
CA PRO A 381 -16.03 -7.30 -0.06
C PRO A 381 -14.82 -6.67 -0.78
N GLY A 382 -14.13 -7.47 -1.58
CA GLY A 382 -12.83 -7.11 -2.14
C GLY A 382 -12.87 -6.12 -3.30
N ASN A 383 -11.81 -5.34 -3.40
CA ASN A 383 -11.54 -4.41 -4.49
C ASN A 383 -10.06 -4.57 -4.89
N PRO A 384 -9.75 -4.98 -6.14
CA PRO A 384 -10.62 -4.99 -7.33
C PRO A 384 -11.40 -6.29 -7.58
N THR A 385 -11.20 -7.32 -6.77
CA THR A 385 -11.62 -8.71 -7.07
C THR A 385 -13.10 -9.03 -6.86
N GLY A 386 -13.84 -8.22 -6.10
CA GLY A 386 -15.29 -8.37 -5.92
C GLY A 386 -15.74 -9.59 -5.11
N GLN A 387 -14.82 -10.35 -4.53
CA GLN A 387 -15.13 -11.49 -3.67
C GLN A 387 -15.74 -11.05 -2.35
N VAL A 388 -16.58 -11.91 -1.78
CA VAL A 388 -17.10 -11.80 -0.42
C VAL A 388 -16.55 -12.97 0.36
N LEU A 389 -15.78 -12.69 1.42
CA LEU A 389 -15.19 -13.70 2.28
C LEU A 389 -16.29 -14.39 3.08
N ASN A 390 -16.22 -15.72 3.12
CA ASN A 390 -17.07 -16.53 3.98
C ASN A 390 -16.53 -16.55 5.42
N ARG A 391 -17.32 -17.09 6.35
CA ARG A 391 -16.94 -17.24 7.75
C ARG A 391 -15.62 -17.98 7.94
N GLU A 392 -15.43 -19.11 7.29
CA GLU A 392 -14.20 -19.93 7.42
C GLU A 392 -12.93 -19.17 7.04
N SER A 393 -12.99 -18.37 5.97
CA SER A 393 -11.88 -17.52 5.54
C SER A 393 -11.58 -16.44 6.59
N LEU A 394 -12.62 -15.79 7.11
CA LEU A 394 -12.48 -14.78 8.18
C LEU A 394 -11.93 -15.39 9.47
N GLU A 395 -12.38 -16.59 9.86
CA GLU A 395 -11.86 -17.31 11.03
C GLU A 395 -10.38 -17.65 10.87
N THR A 396 -9.98 -18.09 9.67
CA THR A 396 -8.59 -18.38 9.34
C THR A 396 -7.72 -17.14 9.50
N ILE A 397 -8.20 -15.99 8.99
CA ILE A 397 -7.50 -14.71 9.07
C ILE A 397 -7.43 -14.20 10.52
N CYS A 398 -8.55 -14.25 11.27
CA CYS A 398 -8.61 -13.79 12.66
C CYS A 398 -7.66 -14.60 13.54
N LYS A 399 -7.71 -15.95 13.43
CA LYS A 399 -6.79 -16.84 14.16
C LYS A 399 -5.35 -16.59 13.78
N PHE A 400 -5.04 -16.44 12.50
CA PHE A 400 -3.68 -16.11 12.05
C PHE A 400 -3.18 -14.80 12.67
N CYS A 401 -4.00 -13.75 12.69
CA CYS A 401 -3.61 -12.47 13.28
C CYS A 401 -3.41 -12.58 14.80
N ALA A 402 -4.33 -13.26 15.50
CA ALA A 402 -4.27 -13.46 16.94
C ALA A 402 -3.04 -14.29 17.37
N GLU A 403 -2.79 -15.42 16.69
CA GLU A 403 -1.66 -16.33 16.96
C GLU A 403 -0.30 -15.63 16.82
N ASN A 404 -0.20 -14.61 15.97
CA ASN A 404 1.07 -13.95 15.62
C ASN A 404 1.18 -12.51 16.15
N GLY A 405 0.22 -12.02 16.93
CA GLY A 405 0.24 -10.66 17.48
C GLY A 405 0.18 -9.57 16.40
N ILE A 406 -0.55 -9.82 15.31
CA ILE A 406 -0.70 -8.91 14.17
C ILE A 406 -2.05 -8.20 14.28
N VAL A 407 -2.08 -6.87 14.12
CA VAL A 407 -3.34 -6.09 14.13
C VAL A 407 -4.13 -6.36 12.84
N LEU A 408 -5.42 -6.65 12.93
CA LEU A 408 -6.27 -6.84 11.75
C LEU A 408 -6.92 -5.51 11.33
N LEU A 409 -6.68 -5.09 10.09
CA LEU A 409 -7.29 -3.92 9.45
C LEU A 409 -8.38 -4.36 8.48
N ALA A 410 -9.64 -4.22 8.85
CA ALA A 410 -10.78 -4.67 8.05
C ALA A 410 -11.39 -3.52 7.23
N ASP A 411 -11.06 -3.44 5.94
CA ASP A 411 -11.71 -2.51 5.00
C ASP A 411 -13.05 -3.09 4.52
N GLU A 412 -14.14 -2.62 5.15
CA GLU A 412 -15.51 -3.10 4.93
C GLU A 412 -16.37 -2.04 4.23
N VAL A 413 -15.77 -1.19 3.38
CA VAL A 413 -16.50 -0.11 2.68
C VAL A 413 -17.58 -0.63 1.74
N TYR A 414 -17.47 -1.85 1.24
CA TYR A 414 -18.42 -2.48 0.33
C TYR A 414 -19.43 -3.40 1.01
N GLN A 415 -19.59 -3.37 2.35
CA GLN A 415 -20.43 -4.33 3.10
C GLN A 415 -21.91 -4.41 2.67
N ARG A 416 -22.42 -3.43 1.93
CA ARG A 416 -23.79 -3.43 1.36
C ARG A 416 -23.84 -3.76 -0.14
N ASN A 417 -22.70 -4.05 -0.77
CA ASN A 417 -22.56 -4.42 -2.18
C ASN A 417 -22.34 -5.93 -2.34
N VAL A 418 -23.27 -6.73 -1.83
CA VAL A 418 -23.27 -8.19 -1.99
C VAL A 418 -24.38 -8.56 -2.96
N TYR A 419 -23.99 -9.18 -4.08
CA TYR A 419 -24.89 -9.46 -5.20
C TYR A 419 -25.20 -10.95 -5.38
N ALA A 420 -24.26 -11.82 -5.01
CA ALA A 420 -24.43 -13.25 -5.11
C ALA A 420 -25.45 -13.73 -4.06
N PRO A 421 -26.54 -14.42 -4.46
CA PRO A 421 -27.63 -14.77 -3.56
C PRO A 421 -27.23 -15.73 -2.44
N GLU A 422 -26.18 -16.53 -2.65
CA GLU A 422 -25.63 -17.48 -1.69
C GLU A 422 -24.61 -16.88 -0.73
N LYS A 423 -24.26 -15.60 -0.91
CA LYS A 423 -23.27 -14.91 -0.08
C LYS A 423 -23.94 -13.85 0.78
N GLU A 424 -23.45 -13.73 2.00
CA GLU A 424 -23.78 -12.63 2.90
C GLU A 424 -22.51 -11.94 3.37
N PHE A 425 -22.62 -10.65 3.67
CA PHE A 425 -21.54 -9.95 4.34
C PHE A 425 -21.51 -10.35 5.82
N ILE A 426 -20.33 -10.74 6.30
CA ILE A 426 -20.05 -10.99 7.71
C ILE A 426 -18.87 -10.09 8.08
N SER A 427 -19.03 -9.31 9.16
CA SER A 427 -17.96 -8.43 9.61
C SER A 427 -16.82 -9.22 10.25
N ALA A 428 -15.59 -8.73 10.08
CA ALA A 428 -14.42 -9.31 10.72
C ALA A 428 -14.53 -9.25 12.26
N LYS A 429 -15.11 -8.15 12.79
CA LYS A 429 -15.39 -8.02 14.24
C LYS A 429 -16.30 -9.13 14.75
N LYS A 430 -17.42 -9.41 14.07
CA LYS A 430 -18.34 -10.47 14.49
C LYS A 430 -17.63 -11.82 14.55
N VAL A 431 -16.85 -12.14 13.51
CA VAL A 431 -16.10 -13.39 13.47
C VAL A 431 -15.05 -13.44 14.57
N ALA A 432 -14.27 -12.38 14.77
CA ALA A 432 -13.26 -12.31 15.84
C ALA A 432 -13.86 -12.57 17.22
N VAL A 433 -15.00 -11.93 17.54
CA VAL A 433 -15.68 -12.10 18.84
C VAL A 433 -16.24 -13.52 19.02
N GLU A 434 -16.70 -14.16 17.96
CA GLU A 434 -17.32 -15.50 18.01
C GLU A 434 -16.30 -16.65 17.87
N THR A 435 -15.04 -16.35 17.59
CA THR A 435 -14.00 -17.34 17.30
C THR A 435 -13.09 -17.56 18.51
N PRO A 436 -13.03 -18.78 19.08
CA PRO A 436 -12.10 -19.10 20.15
C PRO A 436 -10.64 -18.87 19.72
N GLY A 437 -9.85 -18.27 20.62
CA GLY A 437 -8.45 -17.91 20.36
C GLY A 437 -8.26 -16.53 19.71
N CYS A 438 -9.33 -15.76 19.54
CA CYS A 438 -9.29 -14.38 19.02
C CYS A 438 -9.73 -13.35 20.07
N GLU A 439 -9.80 -13.72 21.35
CA GLU A 439 -10.33 -12.89 22.44
C GLU A 439 -9.57 -11.57 22.60
N ASP A 440 -8.25 -11.60 22.38
CA ASP A 440 -7.34 -10.46 22.48
C ASP A 440 -6.96 -9.86 21.11
N LEU A 441 -7.62 -10.29 20.02
CA LEU A 441 -7.30 -9.81 18.68
C LEU A 441 -7.56 -8.30 18.57
N GLN A 442 -6.50 -7.54 18.33
CA GLN A 442 -6.59 -6.13 17.97
C GLN A 442 -7.12 -5.98 16.55
N LEU A 443 -8.23 -5.26 16.41
CA LEU A 443 -8.94 -5.14 15.15
C LEU A 443 -9.45 -3.72 14.93
N ILE A 444 -9.31 -3.22 13.71
CA ILE A 444 -9.84 -1.91 13.30
C ILE A 444 -10.65 -2.09 12.02
N SER A 445 -11.96 -1.81 12.12
CA SER A 445 -12.89 -1.88 10.99
C SER A 445 -13.10 -0.50 10.37
N PHE A 446 -13.05 -0.39 9.05
CA PHE A 446 -13.27 0.85 8.30
C PHE A 446 -14.57 0.78 7.50
N HIS A 447 -15.31 1.89 7.47
CA HIS A 447 -16.47 2.05 6.60
C HIS A 447 -16.57 3.45 6.01
N SER A 448 -17.35 3.61 4.93
CA SER A 448 -17.50 4.88 4.23
C SER A 448 -18.90 5.06 3.64
N THR A 449 -19.36 6.32 3.59
CA THR A 449 -20.57 6.72 2.85
C THR A 449 -20.39 6.77 1.34
N SER A 450 -19.14 6.58 0.85
CA SER A 450 -18.79 6.74 -0.56
C SER A 450 -19.31 5.62 -1.46
N LYS A 451 -19.49 4.42 -0.92
CA LYS A 451 -19.82 3.20 -1.68
C LYS A 451 -21.24 2.73 -1.35
N GLY A 452 -21.67 1.61 -1.94
CA GLY A 452 -23.04 1.11 -1.79
C GLY A 452 -24.09 1.95 -2.50
N LEU A 453 -25.34 1.71 -2.12
CA LEU A 453 -26.51 2.45 -2.62
C LEU A 453 -26.47 3.93 -2.23
N ILE A 454 -25.72 4.28 -1.17
CA ILE A 454 -25.53 5.67 -0.72
C ILE A 454 -24.71 6.44 -1.76
N GLY A 455 -23.51 5.98 -2.11
CA GLY A 455 -22.73 6.50 -3.24
C GLY A 455 -22.18 7.93 -3.07
N GLU A 456 -22.22 8.51 -1.87
CA GLU A 456 -21.94 9.93 -1.57
C GLU A 456 -20.42 10.22 -1.50
N CYS A 457 -19.67 9.85 -2.54
CA CYS A 457 -18.20 9.95 -2.60
C CYS A 457 -17.66 11.35 -2.28
N GLY A 458 -18.34 12.39 -2.78
CA GLY A 458 -17.96 13.80 -2.61
C GLY A 458 -18.25 14.35 -1.21
N ARG A 459 -19.09 13.68 -0.41
CA ARG A 459 -19.39 14.09 0.97
C ARG A 459 -18.31 13.70 1.97
N ARG A 460 -17.37 12.84 1.56
CA ARG A 460 -16.22 12.43 2.36
C ARG A 460 -16.60 11.90 3.75
N GLY A 461 -17.69 11.13 3.87
CA GLY A 461 -18.08 10.52 5.15
C GLY A 461 -17.47 9.13 5.35
N GLY A 462 -17.06 8.83 6.58
CA GLY A 462 -16.65 7.50 7.00
C GLY A 462 -16.48 7.37 8.50
N TYR A 463 -16.17 6.15 8.94
CA TYR A 463 -15.78 5.89 10.32
C TYR A 463 -14.75 4.76 10.40
N MET A 464 -14.05 4.71 11.53
CA MET A 464 -13.34 3.51 11.98
C MET A 464 -13.82 3.11 13.38
N GLU A 465 -13.92 1.81 13.62
CA GLU A 465 -14.19 1.22 14.94
C GLU A 465 -12.93 0.53 15.46
N LEU A 466 -12.55 0.83 16.69
CA LEU A 466 -11.45 0.17 17.40
C LEU A 466 -11.98 -0.99 18.26
N HIS A 467 -11.40 -2.18 18.12
CA HIS A 467 -11.70 -3.35 18.92
C HIS A 467 -10.41 -3.88 19.58
N ASN A 468 -10.43 -4.05 20.90
CA ASN A 468 -9.30 -4.47 21.74
C ASN A 468 -8.02 -3.62 21.61
N ILE A 469 -8.15 -2.37 21.15
CA ILE A 469 -7.01 -1.45 21.05
C ILE A 469 -6.68 -0.89 22.43
N ASP A 470 -5.38 -0.88 22.76
CA ASP A 470 -4.87 -0.33 24.01
C ASP A 470 -5.37 1.12 24.22
N PRO A 471 -5.93 1.47 25.39
CA PRO A 471 -6.45 2.81 25.67
C PRO A 471 -5.43 3.94 25.50
N TYR A 472 -4.15 3.69 25.78
CA TYR A 472 -3.07 4.63 25.53
C TYR A 472 -2.86 4.86 24.03
N VAL A 473 -2.90 3.80 23.22
CA VAL A 473 -2.84 3.90 21.75
C VAL A 473 -4.05 4.66 21.22
N GLN A 474 -5.25 4.37 21.72
CA GLN A 474 -6.47 5.10 21.37
C GLN A 474 -6.36 6.60 21.71
N ALA A 475 -5.73 6.96 22.83
CA ALA A 475 -5.45 8.35 23.18
C ALA A 475 -4.44 9.01 22.21
N GLN A 476 -3.45 8.28 21.71
CA GLN A 476 -2.54 8.79 20.68
C GLN A 476 -3.25 8.99 19.33
N LEU A 477 -4.14 8.07 18.94
CA LEU A 477 -4.98 8.24 17.74
C LEU A 477 -5.93 9.43 17.90
N TYR A 478 -6.49 9.64 19.10
CA TYR A 478 -7.28 10.84 19.40
C TYR A 478 -6.49 12.13 19.27
N LYS A 479 -5.25 12.15 19.78
CA LYS A 479 -4.33 13.29 19.62
C LYS A 479 -4.09 13.57 18.13
N LEU A 480 -3.82 12.54 17.33
CA LEU A 480 -3.61 12.68 15.88
C LEU A 480 -4.88 13.13 15.14
N ALA A 481 -6.06 12.67 15.53
CA ALA A 481 -7.32 13.12 14.95
C ALA A 481 -7.69 14.57 15.34
N SER A 482 -7.05 15.13 16.37
CA SER A 482 -7.28 16.50 16.86
C SER A 482 -6.33 17.54 16.25
N SER A 483 -5.28 17.10 15.55
CA SER A 483 -4.26 17.93 14.91
C SER A 483 -4.49 18.01 13.41
#